data_AF-D0N909-F1
#
_entry.id   AF-D0N909-F1
#
_cell.length_a   1.000
_cell.length_b   1.000
_cell.length_c   1.000
_cell.angle_alpha   90.00
_cell.angle_beta   90.00
_cell.angle_gamma   90.00
#
_symmetry.space_group_name_H-M   'P 1'
#
loop_
_entity.id
_entity.type
_entity.pdbx_description
1 polymer ?
#
loop_
_entity_poly.entity_id
_entity_poly.type
_entity_poly.pdbx_seq_one_letter_code
_entity_poly.pdbx_strand_id
1 'polypeptide(L)'
;MSIPQPIFEVIRPPELSSWEHSALIEWHREWERYVEMIRHRCTTTGETFENVVATVKGSVKRKTLRNLATYVLKKSVDSVTDADIMAAVVARCSTLKNEFVPDISIAFETAANYKSRSKARCQRCDCKLPSLV
;
A
#
# COMPACT_ATOMS: atom_id res chain seq x y z
N MET A 1 13.19 -32.22 -25.75
CA MET A 1 12.55 -31.15 -24.95
C MET A 1 13.65 -30.15 -24.61
N SER A 2 13.76 -29.02 -25.30
CA SER A 2 14.69 -27.97 -24.85
C SER A 2 14.01 -27.21 -23.73
N ILE A 3 14.69 -27.12 -22.60
CA ILE A 3 14.30 -26.25 -21.50
C ILE A 3 14.48 -24.83 -22.04
N PRO A 4 13.42 -24.00 -22.13
CA PRO A 4 13.58 -22.63 -22.58
C PRO A 4 14.59 -21.95 -21.66
N GLN A 5 15.60 -21.32 -22.25
CA GLN A 5 16.61 -20.60 -21.49
C GLN A 5 15.90 -19.51 -20.67
N PRO A 6 16.01 -19.52 -19.34
CA PRO A 6 15.41 -18.47 -18.54
C PRO A 6 16.06 -17.15 -18.94
N ILE A 7 15.24 -16.22 -19.44
CA ILE A 7 15.65 -14.83 -19.63
C ILE A 7 15.98 -14.31 -18.23
N PHE A 8 17.27 -14.20 -17.91
CA PHE A 8 17.75 -13.60 -16.68
C PHE A 8 17.53 -12.08 -16.77
N GLU A 9 16.28 -11.64 -16.69
CA GLU A 9 15.99 -10.24 -16.44
C GLU A 9 16.44 -9.94 -15.01
N VAL A 10 17.42 -9.05 -14.87
CA VAL A 10 17.96 -8.68 -13.56
C VAL A 10 16.86 -7.93 -12.80
N ILE A 11 16.21 -8.64 -11.88
CA ILE A 11 15.20 -8.09 -10.98
C ILE A 11 15.92 -7.13 -10.02
N ARG A 12 15.78 -5.82 -10.24
CA ARG A 12 16.42 -4.79 -9.42
C ARG A 12 15.50 -4.36 -8.27
N PRO A 13 16.03 -4.17 -7.05
CA PRO A 13 15.27 -3.59 -5.96
C PRO A 13 14.92 -2.13 -6.29
N PRO A 14 13.72 -1.66 -5.91
CA PRO A 14 13.33 -0.27 -6.13
C PRO A 14 14.11 0.66 -5.19
N GLU A 15 14.48 1.84 -5.67
CA GLU A 15 15.30 2.78 -4.90
C GLU A 15 14.42 3.86 -4.24
N LEU A 16 14.41 3.91 -2.90
CA LEU A 16 13.68 4.95 -2.17
C LEU A 16 14.48 6.25 -2.18
N SER A 17 14.09 7.16 -3.08
CA SER A 17 14.82 8.40 -3.34
C SER A 17 14.35 9.62 -2.56
N SER A 18 13.07 9.67 -2.19
CA SER A 18 12.48 10.76 -1.41
C SER A 18 11.59 10.21 -0.28
N TRP A 19 11.30 11.04 0.71
CA TRP A 19 10.43 10.71 1.84
C TRP A 19 9.04 11.35 1.71
N GLU A 20 8.64 11.66 0.47
CA GLU A 20 7.31 12.20 0.16
C GLU A 20 6.26 11.08 0.18
N HIS A 21 5.01 11.41 0.49
CA HIS A 21 3.97 10.39 0.67
C HIS A 21 3.69 9.59 -0.61
N SER A 22 3.63 10.25 -1.78
CA SER A 22 3.46 9.60 -3.09
C SER A 22 4.60 8.64 -3.39
N ALA A 23 5.84 9.11 -3.22
CA ALA A 23 7.04 8.29 -3.43
C ALA A 23 7.11 7.08 -2.50
N LEU A 24 6.64 7.22 -1.25
CA LEU A 24 6.56 6.11 -0.30
C LEU A 24 5.51 5.08 -0.71
N ILE A 25 4.34 5.49 -1.21
CA ILE A 25 3.32 4.57 -1.73
C ILE A 25 3.85 3.81 -2.94
N GLU A 26 4.44 4.52 -3.90
CA GLU A 26 4.98 3.91 -5.12
C GLU A 26 6.09 2.93 -4.77
N TRP A 27 7.06 3.36 -3.97
CA TRP A 27 8.15 2.50 -3.52
C TRP A 27 7.65 1.27 -2.77
N HIS A 28 6.67 1.41 -1.86
CA HIS A 28 6.12 0.27 -1.11
C HIS A 28 5.46 -0.75 -2.04
N ARG A 29 4.70 -0.30 -3.04
CA ARG A 29 4.07 -1.17 -4.05
C ARG A 29 5.12 -1.87 -4.92
N GLU A 30 6.15 -1.15 -5.33
CA GLU A 30 7.26 -1.73 -6.10
C GLU A 30 8.07 -2.72 -5.26
N TRP A 31 8.25 -2.45 -3.98
CA TRP A 31 8.93 -3.34 -3.05
C TRP A 31 8.18 -4.67 -2.89
N GLU A 32 6.85 -4.62 -2.72
CA GLU A 32 6.01 -5.83 -2.67
C GLU A 32 6.11 -6.65 -3.96
N ARG A 33 6.07 -5.98 -5.13
CA ARG A 33 6.25 -6.65 -6.43
C ARG A 33 7.63 -7.27 -6.57
N TYR A 34 8.67 -6.56 -6.16
CA TYR A 34 10.04 -7.06 -6.15
C TYR A 34 10.16 -8.32 -5.30
N VAL A 35 9.65 -8.30 -4.07
CA VAL A 35 9.67 -9.45 -3.16
C VAL A 35 8.96 -10.65 -3.78
N GLU A 36 7.80 -10.44 -4.41
CA GLU A 36 7.04 -11.51 -5.05
C GLU A 36 7.79 -12.12 -6.26
N MET A 37 8.40 -11.28 -7.09
CA MET A 37 9.22 -11.75 -8.21
C MET A 37 10.44 -12.54 -7.74
N ILE A 38 11.10 -12.10 -6.66
CA ILE A 38 12.23 -12.82 -6.07
C ILE A 38 11.77 -14.17 -5.51
N ARG A 39 10.62 -14.23 -4.83
CA ARG A 39 10.03 -15.50 -4.35
C ARG A 39 9.79 -16.46 -5.51
N HIS A 40 9.17 -15.97 -6.59
CA HIS A 40 8.92 -16.78 -7.78
C HIS A 40 10.22 -17.32 -8.41
N ARG A 41 11.25 -16.47 -8.52
CA ARG A 41 12.57 -16.90 -9.00
C ARG A 41 13.18 -17.97 -8.11
N CYS A 42 13.16 -17.79 -6.80
CA CYS A 42 13.64 -18.78 -5.83
C CYS A 42 12.91 -20.12 -5.97
N THR A 43 11.59 -20.13 -6.24
CA THR A 43 10.86 -21.39 -6.51
C THR A 43 11.30 -22.09 -7.79
N THR A 44 11.77 -21.34 -8.78
CA THR A 44 12.18 -21.88 -10.09
C THR A 44 13.64 -22.35 -10.08
N THR A 45 14.52 -21.62 -9.40
CA THR A 45 15.97 -21.89 -9.39
C THR A 45 16.41 -22.73 -8.19
N GLY A 46 15.60 -22.83 -7.13
CA GLY A 46 15.96 -23.49 -5.87
C GLY A 46 16.88 -22.65 -4.97
N GLU A 47 17.06 -21.36 -5.26
CA GLU A 47 17.83 -20.44 -4.43
C GLU A 47 17.09 -20.15 -3.11
N THR A 48 17.83 -19.98 -2.02
CA THR A 48 17.29 -19.54 -0.74
C THR A 48 16.93 -18.04 -0.79
N PHE A 49 15.66 -17.71 -0.52
CA PHE A 49 15.12 -16.35 -0.59
C PHE A 49 15.94 -15.31 0.20
N GLU A 50 16.35 -15.66 1.42
CA GLU A 50 17.09 -14.77 2.33
C GLU A 50 18.43 -14.31 1.77
N ASN A 51 19.07 -15.13 0.94
CA ASN A 51 20.36 -14.80 0.31
C ASN A 51 20.21 -13.93 -0.93
N VAL A 52 19.01 -13.86 -1.50
CA VAL A 52 18.74 -13.23 -2.79
C VAL A 52 18.05 -11.87 -2.63
N VAL A 53 17.18 -11.75 -1.64
CA VAL A 53 16.40 -10.54 -1.41
C VAL A 53 17.32 -9.39 -0.96
N ALA A 54 17.13 -8.22 -1.56
CA ALA A 54 17.80 -7.01 -1.09
C ALA A 54 17.32 -6.63 0.31
N THR A 55 18.19 -5.99 1.10
CA THR A 55 17.81 -5.40 2.37
C THR A 55 17.02 -4.11 2.14
N VAL A 56 16.04 -3.84 3.00
CA VAL A 56 15.25 -2.60 2.95
C VAL A 56 16.17 -1.40 3.16
N LYS A 57 17.14 -1.49 4.07
CA LYS A 57 18.15 -0.45 4.26
C LYS A 57 19.00 -0.24 3.01
N GLY A 58 19.31 -1.30 2.27
CA GLY A 58 20.08 -1.27 1.02
C GLY A 58 19.34 -0.62 -0.14
N SER A 59 18.00 -0.65 -0.13
CA SER A 59 17.17 -0.03 -1.16
C SER A 59 16.86 1.46 -0.91
N VAL A 60 17.37 2.06 0.17
CA VAL A 60 17.14 3.48 0.48
C VAL A 60 18.35 4.31 0.09
N LYS A 61 18.14 5.44 -0.62
CA LYS A 61 19.23 6.40 -0.92
C LYS A 61 19.91 6.85 0.36
N ARG A 62 21.25 6.90 0.36
CA ARG A 62 22.05 7.29 1.55
C ARG A 62 21.59 8.62 2.18
N LYS A 63 21.27 9.63 1.35
CA LYS A 63 20.77 10.93 1.83
C LYS A 63 19.43 10.78 2.54
N THR A 64 18.50 10.03 1.94
CA THR A 64 17.17 9.75 2.49
C THR A 64 17.26 8.93 3.77
N LEU A 65 18.14 7.93 3.82
CA LEU A 65 18.39 7.11 5.01
C LEU A 65 18.91 7.96 6.18
N ARG A 66 19.84 8.90 5.92
CA ARG A 66 20.35 9.81 6.95
C ARG A 66 19.24 10.70 7.51
N ASN A 67 18.40 11.26 6.64
CA ASN A 67 17.26 12.08 7.05
C ASN A 67 16.23 11.26 7.84
N LEU A 68 15.91 10.06 7.37
CA LEU A 68 15.01 9.13 8.05
C LEU A 68 15.50 8.81 9.47
N ALA A 69 16.77 8.41 9.59
CA ALA A 69 17.38 8.06 10.87
C ALA A 69 17.34 9.22 11.86
N THR A 70 17.66 10.43 11.39
CA THR A 70 17.76 11.63 12.23
C THR A 70 16.38 12.16 12.65
N TYR A 71 15.46 12.34 11.69
CA TYR A 71 14.24 13.10 11.91
C TYR A 71 13.03 12.24 12.26
N VAL A 72 12.95 11.02 11.72
CA VAL A 72 11.78 10.14 11.93
C VAL A 72 12.07 9.13 13.03
N LEU A 73 13.18 8.40 12.90
CA LEU A 73 13.52 7.30 13.81
C LEU A 73 14.29 7.76 15.05
N LYS A 74 14.86 8.97 15.03
CA LYS A 74 15.66 9.57 16.11
C LYS A 74 16.76 8.64 16.65
N LYS A 75 17.44 7.91 15.76
CA LYS A 75 18.49 6.94 16.09
C LYS A 75 19.68 7.05 15.12
N SER A 76 20.82 6.43 15.47
CA SER A 76 22.00 6.43 14.58
C SER A 76 21.75 5.57 13.34
N VAL A 77 22.32 5.95 12.20
CA VAL A 77 22.16 5.19 10.93
C VAL A 77 22.60 3.73 11.08
N ASP A 78 23.59 3.45 11.92
CA ASP A 78 24.08 2.09 12.17
C ASP A 78 23.07 1.24 12.94
N SER A 79 22.34 1.85 13.88
CA SER A 79 21.28 1.19 14.66
C SER A 79 19.95 1.01 13.91
N VAL A 80 19.79 1.62 12.72
CA VAL A 80 18.58 1.46 11.91
C VAL A 80 18.54 0.06 11.30
N THR A 81 17.46 -0.67 11.59
CA THR A 81 17.16 -1.98 11.02
C THR A 81 16.17 -1.88 9.86
N ASP A 82 16.11 -2.92 9.02
CA ASP A 82 15.12 -3.01 7.94
C ASP A 82 13.68 -2.93 8.46
N ALA A 83 13.43 -3.53 9.63
CA ALA A 83 12.13 -3.50 10.29
C ALA A 83 11.72 -2.07 10.70
N ASP A 84 12.67 -1.27 11.18
CA ASP A 84 12.40 0.13 11.55
C ASP A 84 11.98 0.97 10.33
N ILE A 85 12.67 0.78 9.22
CA ILE A 85 12.39 1.50 7.97
C ILE A 85 11.01 1.08 7.46
N MET A 86 10.74 -0.22 7.39
CA MET A 86 9.46 -0.73 6.90
C MET A 86 8.29 -0.26 7.77
N ALA A 87 8.44 -0.29 9.10
CA ALA A 87 7.44 0.22 10.03
C ALA A 87 7.15 1.71 9.81
N ALA A 88 8.19 2.53 9.58
CA ALA A 88 8.04 3.95 9.29
C ALA A 88 7.34 4.21 7.94
N VAL A 89 7.66 3.43 6.90
CA VAL A 89 6.99 3.51 5.60
C VAL A 89 5.50 3.17 5.75
N VAL A 90 5.17 2.04 6.36
CA VAL A 90 3.79 1.61 6.56
C VAL A 90 2.99 2.64 7.36
N ALA A 91 3.54 3.13 8.47
CA ALA A 91 2.89 4.14 9.30
C ALA A 91 2.62 5.45 8.54
N ARG A 92 3.53 5.84 7.63
CA ARG A 92 3.37 7.03 6.80
C ARG A 92 2.41 6.82 5.64
N CYS A 93 2.33 5.62 5.08
CA CYS A 93 1.39 5.25 4.04
C CYS A 93 -0.04 5.09 4.58
N SER A 94 -0.21 4.67 5.84
CA SER A 94 -1.53 4.51 6.47
C SER A 94 -2.15 5.83 6.94
N THR A 95 -1.37 6.89 7.15
CA THR A 95 -1.86 8.13 7.76
C THR A 95 -2.92 8.85 6.91
N LEU A 96 -2.86 8.78 5.57
CA LEU A 96 -3.89 9.40 4.71
C LEU A 96 -5.09 8.49 4.40
N LYS A 97 -4.97 7.17 4.53
CA LYS A 97 -6.10 6.25 4.31
C LYS A 97 -7.19 6.39 5.39
N ASN A 98 -6.82 6.75 6.62
CA ASN A 98 -7.77 6.83 7.73
C ASN A 98 -8.41 8.20 7.92
N GLU A 99 -7.82 9.29 7.41
CA GLU A 99 -8.39 10.64 7.61
C GLU A 99 -9.33 11.09 6.49
N PHE A 100 -9.21 10.56 5.27
CA PHE A 100 -9.94 11.10 4.11
C PHE A 100 -10.76 10.10 3.30
N VAL A 101 -10.68 8.79 3.58
CA VAL A 101 -11.44 7.79 2.85
C VAL A 101 -12.36 7.06 3.84
N PRO A 102 -13.64 7.45 3.98
CA PRO A 102 -14.59 6.60 4.68
C PRO A 102 -14.62 5.23 4.01
N ASP A 103 -14.68 4.18 4.83
CA ASP A 103 -14.82 2.80 4.37
C ASP A 103 -15.96 2.74 3.34
N ILE A 104 -15.61 2.32 2.13
CA ILE A 104 -16.51 2.28 0.97
C ILE A 104 -17.75 1.43 1.31
N SER A 105 -17.57 0.38 2.11
CA SER A 105 -18.65 -0.47 2.61
C SER A 105 -19.66 0.32 3.44
N ILE A 106 -19.16 1.11 4.40
CA ILE A 106 -19.98 1.96 5.28
C ILE A 106 -20.64 3.09 4.48
N ALA A 107 -19.94 3.66 3.50
CA ALA A 107 -20.46 4.71 2.62
C ALA A 107 -21.62 4.20 1.74
N PHE A 108 -21.51 2.98 1.21
CA PHE A 108 -22.59 2.37 0.43
C PHE A 108 -23.77 1.95 1.32
N GLU A 109 -23.52 1.43 2.52
CA GLU A 109 -24.57 1.08 3.48
C GLU A 109 -25.36 2.31 3.96
N THR A 110 -24.67 3.42 4.25
CA THR A 110 -25.33 4.68 4.63
C THR A 110 -26.12 5.28 3.47
N ALA A 111 -25.59 5.26 2.24
CA ALA A 111 -26.32 5.70 1.06
C ALA A 111 -27.56 4.83 0.77
N ALA A 112 -27.46 3.52 0.94
CA ALA A 112 -28.58 2.59 0.79
C ALA A 112 -29.64 2.82 1.87
N ASN A 113 -29.24 3.04 3.12
CA ASN A 113 -30.13 3.34 4.24
C ASN A 113 -30.80 4.71 4.14
N TYR A 114 -30.14 5.70 3.55
CA TYR A 114 -30.75 7.00 3.25
C TYR A 114 -31.87 6.86 2.21
N LYS A 115 -31.66 6.05 1.17
CA LYS A 115 -32.63 5.79 0.10
C LYS A 115 -33.84 4.97 0.57
N SER A 116 -33.63 4.04 1.50
CA SER A 116 -34.73 3.27 2.11
C SER A 116 -35.55 4.11 3.09
N ARG A 117 -34.92 5.01 3.87
CA ARG A 117 -35.63 5.97 4.75
C ARG A 117 -36.44 7.02 3.98
N SER A 118 -35.94 7.53 2.85
CA SER A 118 -36.70 8.51 2.04
C SER A 118 -37.90 7.86 1.35
N LYS A 119 -37.76 6.64 0.82
CA LYS A 119 -38.89 5.86 0.27
C LYS A 119 -39.92 5.48 1.34
N ALA A 120 -39.50 5.02 2.51
CA ALA A 120 -40.41 4.68 3.60
C ALA A 120 -41.17 5.91 4.15
N ARG A 121 -40.53 7.09 4.14
CA ARG A 121 -41.21 8.36 4.51
C ARG A 121 -42.23 8.78 3.44
N CYS A 122 -41.94 8.58 2.16
CA CYS A 122 -42.86 8.90 1.07
C CYS A 122 -44.07 7.94 1.02
N GLN A 123 -43.90 6.67 1.40
CA GLN A 123 -44.98 5.68 1.46
C GLN A 123 -45.90 5.84 2.68
N ARG A 124 -45.47 6.58 3.72
CA ARG A 124 -46.30 6.88 4.88
C ARG A 124 -47.16 8.14 4.72
N CYS A 125 -46.83 8.97 3.74
CA CYS A 125 -47.68 10.05 3.29
C CYS A 125 -48.55 9.51 2.14
N ASP A 126 -49.70 8.93 2.48
CA ASP A 126 -50.81 8.74 1.56
C ASP A 126 -51.25 10.13 1.04
N CYS A 127 -50.55 10.65 0.05
CA CYS A 127 -50.99 11.78 -0.76
C CYS A 127 -52.15 11.26 -1.63
N LYS A 128 -53.36 11.19 -1.06
CA LYS A 128 -54.59 11.15 -1.87
C LYS A 128 -54.56 12.37 -2.77
N LEU A 129 -54.36 12.16 -4.07
CA LEU A 129 -54.64 13.17 -5.08
C LEU A 129 -56.11 13.58 -4.91
N PRO A 130 -56.45 14.87 -4.78
CA PRO A 130 -57.81 15.30 -5.00
C PRO A 130 -58.12 15.11 -6.49
N SER A 131 -59.11 14.28 -6.77
CA SER A 131 -59.76 14.21 -8.08
C SER A 131 -60.33 15.60 -8.39
N LEU A 132 -59.71 16.30 -9.36
CA LEU A 132 -60.29 17.49 -9.95
C LEU A 132 -61.56 17.10 -10.70
N VAL A 133 -62.65 17.77 -10.32
CA VAL A 133 -63.98 17.74 -10.95
C VAL A 133 -63.89 18.24 -12.39
#